data_AF-A0A537XK87-F1
#
_entry.id   AF-A0A537XK87-F1
#
_cell.length_a   1.000
_cell.length_b   1.000
_cell.length_c   1.000
_cell.angle_alpha   90.00
_cell.angle_beta   90.00
_cell.angle_gamma   90.00
#
_symmetry.space_group_name_H-M   'P 1'
#
loop_
_entity.id
_entity.type
_entity.pdbx_description
1 polymer ?
#
loop_
_entity_poly.entity_id
_entity_poly.type
_entity_poly.pdbx_seq_one_letter_code
_entity_poly.pdbx_strand_id
1 'polypeptide(L)'
;MANTTAPAKIILLSILAPKAWDAQYPHRPSLFKYQEETMQANEVVSGALILALVTFSGTAVAADIVNKPLAACPAEKKPIGDVNSCGKKWKIRSGQAQVMADGIMNVQVGGLVLDDTSVGDANGTADGVDAVAVAVLCGGKVAAQTDPVALTKQGDAKITGTISVPQGCASPVVVVRERYEGKIGGWLASTGQ
;
A
#
# COMPACT_ATOMS: atom_id res chain seq x y z
N MET A 1 16.11 16.06 -57.05
CA MET A 1 17.10 15.03 -56.71
C MET A 1 18.23 15.70 -55.94
N ALA A 2 18.27 15.52 -54.63
CA ALA A 2 19.46 15.68 -53.79
C ALA A 2 19.15 14.99 -52.45
N ASN A 3 19.86 13.89 -52.22
CA ASN A 3 19.76 13.01 -51.08
C ASN A 3 20.82 13.47 -50.08
N THR A 4 20.42 13.90 -48.87
CA THR A 4 21.38 14.34 -47.85
C THR A 4 21.19 13.50 -46.59
N THR A 5 22.05 12.49 -46.49
CA THR A 5 22.20 11.58 -45.35
C THR A 5 22.89 12.32 -44.19
N ALA A 6 22.26 12.38 -43.02
CA ALA A 6 22.86 12.88 -41.78
C ALA A 6 23.45 11.72 -40.95
N PRO A 7 24.58 11.89 -40.25
CA PRO A 7 25.20 10.83 -39.47
C PRO A 7 24.52 10.62 -38.10
N ALA A 8 24.30 9.35 -37.75
CA ALA A 8 23.82 8.90 -36.45
C ALA A 8 24.86 9.19 -35.34
N LYS A 9 24.42 9.83 -34.26
CA LYS A 9 25.24 10.15 -33.08
C LYS A 9 25.01 9.08 -32.02
N ILE A 10 26.00 8.21 -31.84
CA ILE A 10 26.04 7.19 -30.77
C ILE A 10 26.35 7.91 -29.45
N ILE A 11 25.42 7.85 -28.49
CA ILE A 11 25.63 8.33 -27.12
C ILE A 11 26.03 7.13 -26.26
N LEU A 12 27.29 7.11 -25.82
CA LEU A 12 27.81 6.15 -24.85
C LEU A 12 27.26 6.47 -23.45
N LEU A 13 26.48 5.55 -22.90
CA LEU A 13 26.06 5.55 -21.50
C LEU A 13 27.28 5.24 -20.61
N SER A 14 27.71 6.20 -19.79
CA SER A 14 28.71 5.99 -18.74
C SER A 14 28.01 5.47 -17.49
N ILE A 15 28.27 4.22 -17.10
CA ILE A 15 27.80 3.62 -15.85
C ILE A 15 28.71 4.13 -14.73
N LEU A 16 28.20 5.03 -13.89
CA LEU A 16 28.86 5.40 -12.64
C LEU A 16 28.38 4.43 -11.54
N ALA A 17 29.32 3.69 -10.96
CA ALA A 17 29.10 2.85 -9.80
C ALA A 17 28.77 3.72 -8.56
N PRO A 18 27.84 3.30 -7.69
CA PRO A 18 27.59 4.00 -6.43
C PRO A 18 28.73 3.74 -5.43
N LYS A 19 29.23 4.85 -4.88
CA LYS A 19 30.16 4.89 -3.73
C LYS A 19 29.56 4.18 -2.52
N ALA A 20 30.38 3.33 -1.90
CA ALA A 20 30.16 2.78 -0.57
C ALA A 20 29.92 3.89 0.46
N TRP A 21 28.88 3.72 1.28
CA TRP A 21 28.67 4.46 2.51
C TRP A 21 28.75 3.46 3.66
N ASP A 22 29.84 3.56 4.41
CA ASP A 22 30.01 2.91 5.70
C ASP A 22 29.44 3.78 6.82
N ALA A 23 29.09 3.08 7.92
CA ALA A 23 28.90 3.54 9.28
C ALA A 23 27.54 4.19 9.65
N GLN A 24 26.71 3.45 10.39
CA GLN A 24 26.72 3.45 11.87
C GLN A 24 25.30 3.14 12.40
N TYR A 25 25.03 1.87 12.72
CA TYR A 25 23.81 1.47 13.43
C TYR A 25 24.04 1.53 14.95
N PRO A 26 23.31 2.35 15.72
CA PRO A 26 23.30 2.21 17.16
C PRO A 26 22.30 1.13 17.58
N HIS A 27 22.80 0.20 18.39
CA HIS A 27 22.10 -0.88 19.05
C HIS A 27 20.84 -0.45 19.80
N ARG A 28 19.77 -1.26 19.71
CA ARG A 28 18.93 -1.58 20.87
C ARG A 28 18.63 -3.08 20.95
N PRO A 29 18.72 -3.68 22.14
CA PRO A 29 18.53 -5.11 22.35
C PRO A 29 17.09 -5.43 22.75
N SER A 30 16.51 -6.48 22.17
CA SER A 30 15.45 -7.25 22.83
C SER A 30 15.50 -8.69 22.34
N LEU A 31 16.24 -9.49 23.12
CA LEU A 31 15.95 -10.87 23.50
C LEU A 31 14.77 -11.52 22.76
N PHE A 32 15.06 -12.16 21.64
CA PHE A 32 14.41 -13.43 21.31
C PHE A 32 15.48 -14.51 21.42
N LYS A 33 15.38 -15.30 22.48
CA LYS A 33 16.11 -16.55 22.63
C LYS A 33 15.76 -17.42 21.42
N TYR A 34 16.66 -17.55 20.46
CA TYR A 34 16.72 -18.76 19.66
C TYR A 34 17.24 -19.85 20.61
N GLN A 35 16.36 -20.75 21.05
CA GLN A 35 16.83 -22.01 21.63
C GLN A 35 17.58 -22.74 20.51
N GLU A 36 18.88 -22.96 20.71
CA GLU A 36 19.58 -24.09 20.11
C GLU A 36 18.84 -25.36 20.54
N GLU A 37 18.01 -25.90 19.66
CA GLU A 37 17.67 -27.31 19.76
C GLU A 37 18.89 -28.09 19.32
N THR A 38 19.49 -28.73 20.32
CA THR A 38 20.65 -29.59 20.26
C THR A 38 20.60 -30.51 19.05
N MET A 39 21.65 -30.47 18.23
CA MET A 39 21.98 -31.56 17.30
C MET A 39 22.11 -32.84 18.13
N GLN A 40 21.05 -33.65 18.17
CA GLN A 40 21.17 -35.00 18.69
C GLN A 40 21.91 -35.83 17.65
N ALA A 41 23.17 -36.10 17.96
CA ALA A 41 23.91 -37.23 17.42
C ALA A 41 23.06 -38.48 17.64
N ASN A 42 22.66 -39.13 16.55
CA ASN A 42 22.01 -40.42 16.61
C ASN A 42 22.99 -41.47 16.10
N GLU A 43 23.31 -42.42 16.97
CA GLU A 43 24.14 -43.56 16.67
C GLU A 43 23.54 -44.40 15.54
N VAL A 44 24.43 -44.97 14.74
CA VAL A 44 24.11 -45.80 13.58
C VAL A 44 23.73 -47.19 14.11
N VAL A 45 22.44 -47.49 14.26
CA VAL A 45 21.94 -48.86 14.43
C VAL A 45 21.13 -49.25 13.20
N SER A 46 21.65 -50.26 12.50
CA SER A 46 21.08 -50.87 11.31
C SER A 46 19.68 -51.44 11.56
N GLY A 47 18.76 -51.20 10.63
CA GLY A 47 17.57 -52.03 10.43
C GLY A 47 16.28 -51.26 10.17
N ALA A 48 15.70 -51.48 8.98
CA ALA A 48 14.39 -51.03 8.49
C ALA A 48 14.26 -49.55 8.03
N LEU A 49 14.18 -49.40 6.71
CA LEU A 49 13.83 -48.18 5.99
C LEU A 49 12.36 -47.81 6.25
N ILE A 50 12.09 -46.97 7.25
CA ILE A 50 10.79 -46.29 7.40
C ILE A 50 10.93 -44.90 6.80
N LEU A 51 10.41 -44.69 5.58
CA LEU A 51 10.19 -43.37 5.02
C LEU A 51 9.01 -42.71 5.77
N ALA A 52 9.28 -42.10 6.91
CA ALA A 52 8.31 -41.24 7.58
C ALA A 52 8.19 -39.92 6.79
N LEU A 53 7.20 -39.82 5.90
CA LEU A 53 6.78 -38.55 5.31
C LEU A 53 6.19 -37.66 6.40
N VAL A 54 7.02 -36.84 7.03
CA VAL A 54 6.56 -35.73 7.86
C VAL A 54 6.03 -34.65 6.93
N THR A 55 4.74 -34.69 6.63
CA THR A 55 4.06 -33.59 5.92
C THR A 55 3.95 -32.41 6.89
N PHE A 56 4.89 -31.46 6.80
CA PHE A 56 4.76 -30.18 7.47
C PHE A 56 3.60 -29.42 6.82
N SER A 57 2.42 -29.49 7.43
CA SER A 57 1.28 -28.65 7.06
C SER A 57 1.52 -27.23 7.58
N GLY A 58 2.39 -26.47 6.91
CA GLY A 58 2.57 -25.06 7.20
C GLY A 58 1.31 -24.30 6.76
N THR A 59 0.56 -23.74 7.71
CA THR A 59 -0.45 -22.72 7.37
C THR A 59 0.30 -21.48 6.89
N ALA A 60 0.23 -21.19 5.59
CA ALA A 60 0.76 -19.94 5.07
C ALA A 60 -0.07 -18.79 5.66
N VAL A 61 0.49 -18.08 6.65
CA VAL A 61 -0.06 -16.80 7.09
C VAL A 61 0.27 -15.79 5.99
N ALA A 62 -0.74 -15.20 5.36
CA ALA A 62 -0.51 -14.17 4.36
C ALA A 62 0.19 -12.98 5.04
N ALA A 63 1.33 -12.55 4.49
CA ALA A 63 2.07 -11.43 5.03
C ALA A 63 1.37 -10.10 4.68
N ASP A 64 1.43 -9.12 5.58
CA ASP A 64 0.99 -7.75 5.25
C ASP A 64 1.93 -7.13 4.21
N ILE A 65 1.36 -6.66 3.09
CA ILE A 65 2.08 -5.87 2.08
C ILE A 65 1.82 -4.36 2.22
N VAL A 66 0.71 -4.01 2.88
CA VAL A 66 0.43 -2.67 3.39
C VAL A 66 -0.10 -2.82 4.81
N ASN A 67 0.49 -2.09 5.75
CA ASN A 67 -0.06 -1.89 7.08
C ASN A 67 0.39 -0.50 7.55
N LYS A 68 -0.37 0.52 7.16
CA LYS A 68 0.03 1.93 7.31
C LYS A 68 -1.17 2.81 7.71
N PRO A 69 -0.92 3.88 8.49
CA PRO A 69 -1.94 4.88 8.75
C PRO A 69 -2.34 5.61 7.46
N LEU A 70 -3.57 6.10 7.44
CA LEU A 70 -4.07 6.98 6.38
C LEU A 70 -3.81 8.44 6.73
N ALA A 71 -3.27 9.19 5.77
CA ALA A 71 -3.15 10.64 5.84
C ALA A 71 -4.16 11.28 4.89
N ALA A 72 -4.88 12.30 5.37
CA ALA A 72 -5.87 13.01 4.58
C ALA A 72 -5.23 13.93 3.55
N CYS A 73 -5.97 14.24 2.49
CA CYS A 73 -5.50 15.05 1.40
C CYS A 73 -5.23 16.51 1.83
N PRO A 74 -3.99 17.00 1.69
CA PRO A 74 -3.58 18.27 2.26
C PRO A 74 -3.93 19.44 1.32
N ALA A 75 -3.53 20.66 1.70
CA ALA A 75 -3.84 21.88 0.95
C ALA A 75 -3.20 21.93 -0.44
N GLU A 76 -2.05 21.28 -0.62
CA GLU A 76 -1.28 21.27 -1.87
C GLU A 76 -1.92 20.41 -2.96
N LYS A 77 -2.86 19.53 -2.59
CA LYS A 77 -3.72 18.79 -3.52
C LYS A 77 -2.97 18.14 -4.68
N LYS A 78 -1.94 17.33 -4.36
CA LYS A 78 -1.12 16.64 -5.37
C LYS A 78 -1.75 15.30 -5.77
N PRO A 79 -1.78 14.96 -7.07
CA PRO A 79 -2.14 13.61 -7.52
C PRO A 79 -1.20 12.55 -6.93
N ILE A 80 -1.73 11.33 -6.75
CA ILE A 80 -0.92 10.16 -6.39
C ILE A 80 -1.01 9.19 -7.57
N GLY A 81 0.09 9.03 -8.29
CA GLY A 81 0.10 8.23 -9.52
C GLY A 81 -0.89 8.81 -10.54
N ASP A 82 -1.77 7.96 -11.07
CA ASP A 82 -2.84 8.31 -12.00
C ASP A 82 -4.16 8.70 -11.32
N VAL A 83 -4.20 8.73 -9.98
CA VAL A 83 -5.37 9.19 -9.23
C VAL A 83 -5.26 10.68 -8.96
N ASN A 84 -6.19 11.44 -9.54
CA ASN A 84 -6.33 12.87 -9.31
C ASN A 84 -6.45 13.20 -7.82
N SER A 85 -5.98 14.38 -7.44
CA SER A 85 -6.11 14.86 -6.07
C SER A 85 -7.55 15.12 -5.64
N CYS A 86 -7.79 15.17 -4.33
CA CYS A 86 -8.93 15.84 -3.74
C CYS A 86 -9.10 17.26 -4.30
N GLY A 87 -10.34 17.68 -4.58
CA GLY A 87 -10.65 19.06 -4.99
C GLY A 87 -10.57 20.09 -3.85
N LYS A 88 -10.64 19.64 -2.59
CA LYS A 88 -10.66 20.45 -1.36
C LYS A 88 -9.73 19.86 -0.32
N LYS A 89 -9.30 20.64 0.68
CA LYS A 89 -8.51 20.09 1.80
C LYS A 89 -9.40 19.21 2.67
N TRP A 90 -8.88 18.06 3.09
CA TRP A 90 -9.57 17.13 3.98
C TRP A 90 -8.77 16.91 5.27
N LYS A 91 -9.46 16.48 6.31
CA LYS A 91 -8.86 15.90 7.51
C LYS A 91 -9.45 14.53 7.78
N ILE A 92 -8.67 13.72 8.47
CA ILE A 92 -9.09 12.41 8.97
C ILE A 92 -8.73 12.36 10.46
N ARG A 93 -9.66 11.90 11.29
CA ARG A 93 -9.43 11.74 12.73
C ARG A 93 -8.56 10.53 13.01
N SER A 94 -8.84 9.43 12.32
CA SER A 94 -8.11 8.17 12.41
C SER A 94 -8.29 7.36 11.13
N GLY A 95 -7.26 6.70 10.66
CA GLY A 95 -7.43 5.73 9.58
C GLY A 95 -6.26 4.78 9.47
N GLN A 96 -6.56 3.56 9.06
CA GLN A 96 -5.60 2.48 8.89
C GLN A 96 -5.96 1.72 7.62
N ALA A 97 -4.96 1.41 6.81
CA ALA A 97 -5.12 0.51 5.69
C ALA A 97 -4.21 -0.71 5.86
N GLN A 98 -4.81 -1.88 5.78
CA GLN A 98 -4.15 -3.17 5.73
C GLN A 98 -4.49 -3.87 4.42
N VAL A 99 -3.47 -4.35 3.73
CA VAL A 99 -3.59 -5.21 2.56
C VAL A 99 -2.61 -6.36 2.75
N MET A 100 -3.13 -7.58 2.73
CA MET A 100 -2.33 -8.81 2.82
C MET A 100 -1.88 -9.25 1.44
N ALA A 101 -0.81 -10.05 1.38
CA ALA A 101 -0.21 -10.56 0.15
C ALA A 101 -1.17 -11.43 -0.68
N ASP A 102 -2.18 -12.03 -0.05
CA ASP A 102 -3.25 -12.80 -0.68
C ASP A 102 -4.41 -11.94 -1.20
N GLY A 103 -4.31 -10.61 -1.04
CA GLY A 103 -5.30 -9.65 -1.52
C GLY A 103 -6.43 -9.36 -0.55
N ILE A 104 -6.46 -9.97 0.64
CA ILE A 104 -7.42 -9.58 1.67
C ILE A 104 -7.09 -8.17 2.15
N MET A 105 -8.11 -7.32 2.22
CA MET A 105 -7.98 -5.92 2.55
C MET A 105 -8.94 -5.53 3.69
N ASN A 106 -8.41 -4.70 4.60
CA ASN A 106 -9.16 -4.08 5.67
C ASN A 106 -8.75 -2.60 5.78
N VAL A 107 -9.67 -1.71 5.48
CA VAL A 107 -9.47 -0.27 5.58
C VAL A 107 -10.50 0.33 6.51
N GLN A 108 -10.02 1.07 7.50
CA GLN A 108 -10.84 1.80 8.46
C GLN A 108 -10.63 3.29 8.23
N VAL A 109 -11.72 4.00 7.99
CA VAL A 109 -11.77 5.45 7.81
C VAL A 109 -12.61 6.00 8.95
N GLY A 110 -12.05 6.93 9.72
CA GLY A 110 -12.73 7.58 10.82
C GLY A 110 -12.59 9.09 10.76
N GLY A 111 -13.71 9.81 10.72
CA GLY A 111 -13.71 11.27 10.74
C GLY A 111 -13.14 11.91 9.47
N LEU A 112 -13.34 11.31 8.30
CA LEU A 112 -12.93 11.87 7.02
C LEU A 112 -13.93 12.94 6.58
N VAL A 113 -13.57 14.20 6.77
CA VAL A 113 -14.42 15.36 6.49
C VAL A 113 -13.61 16.51 5.90
N LEU A 114 -14.29 17.46 5.27
CA LEU A 114 -13.69 18.69 4.78
C LEU A 114 -12.98 19.45 5.90
N ASP A 115 -11.82 20.00 5.55
CA ASP A 115 -11.02 20.90 6.38
C ASP A 115 -10.58 22.13 5.57
N ASP A 116 -11.54 22.68 4.82
CA ASP A 116 -11.32 23.76 3.87
C ASP A 116 -12.30 24.89 4.17
N THR A 117 -11.79 26.03 4.67
CA THR A 117 -12.65 27.16 5.06
C THR A 117 -13.40 27.77 3.88
N SER A 118 -12.95 27.51 2.63
CA SER A 118 -13.63 27.99 1.42
C SER A 118 -15.00 27.35 1.19
N VAL A 119 -15.32 26.25 1.88
CA VAL A 119 -16.61 25.55 1.74
C VAL A 119 -17.69 26.01 2.73
N GLY A 120 -17.41 27.03 3.55
CA GLY A 120 -18.37 27.60 4.48
C GLY A 120 -18.92 26.56 5.48
N ASP A 121 -20.25 26.48 5.58
CA ASP A 121 -20.95 25.60 6.52
C ASP A 121 -20.73 24.10 6.27
N ALA A 122 -20.24 23.74 5.08
CA ALA A 122 -19.87 22.34 4.78
C ALA A 122 -18.54 21.94 5.45
N ASN A 123 -17.76 22.89 5.99
CA ASN A 123 -16.50 22.57 6.67
C ASN A 123 -16.75 21.68 7.90
N GLY A 124 -16.02 20.58 8.00
CA GLY A 124 -16.28 19.55 9.02
C GLY A 124 -17.37 18.54 8.66
N THR A 125 -17.87 18.55 7.43
CA THR A 125 -18.80 17.53 6.90
C THR A 125 -18.15 16.74 5.75
N ALA A 126 -18.74 15.61 5.36
CA ALA A 126 -18.36 14.90 4.14
C ALA A 126 -18.86 15.59 2.85
N ASP A 127 -19.67 16.65 2.98
CA ASP A 127 -20.36 17.30 1.86
C ASP A 127 -21.12 16.26 0.99
N GLY A 128 -21.27 16.49 -0.31
CA GLY A 128 -21.86 15.53 -1.25
C GLY A 128 -21.05 14.24 -1.50
N VAL A 129 -19.96 13.99 -0.76
CA VAL A 129 -19.27 12.69 -0.79
C VAL A 129 -20.07 11.70 0.06
N ASP A 130 -20.83 10.86 -0.62
CA ASP A 130 -21.78 9.94 0.00
C ASP A 130 -21.25 8.50 0.11
N ALA A 131 -20.13 8.18 -0.54
CA ALA A 131 -19.41 6.92 -0.39
C ALA A 131 -17.91 7.09 -0.69
N VAL A 132 -17.13 6.09 -0.32
CA VAL A 132 -15.70 5.99 -0.66
C VAL A 132 -15.38 4.62 -1.27
N ALA A 133 -14.49 4.60 -2.26
CA ALA A 133 -13.91 3.37 -2.79
C ALA A 133 -12.43 3.31 -2.44
N VAL A 134 -11.92 2.12 -2.15
CA VAL A 134 -10.49 1.93 -1.88
C VAL A 134 -9.82 1.42 -3.14
N ALA A 135 -8.72 2.05 -3.54
CA ALA A 135 -7.87 1.59 -4.63
C ALA A 135 -6.46 1.30 -4.14
N VAL A 136 -5.84 0.28 -4.74
CA VAL A 136 -4.43 -0.03 -4.56
C VAL A 136 -3.68 0.33 -5.82
N LEU A 137 -2.64 1.14 -5.65
CA LEU A 137 -1.77 1.59 -6.72
C LEU A 137 -0.48 0.78 -6.71
N CYS A 138 -0.09 0.31 -7.90
CA CYS A 138 1.17 -0.37 -8.16
C CYS A 138 1.92 0.41 -9.26
N GLY A 139 3.14 0.86 -8.98
CA GLY A 139 3.90 1.69 -9.93
C GLY A 139 3.19 3.00 -10.32
N GLY A 140 2.37 3.54 -9.41
CA GLY A 140 1.58 4.76 -9.65
C GLY A 140 0.35 4.57 -10.54
N LYS A 141 -0.12 3.34 -10.76
CA LYS A 141 -1.36 3.05 -11.49
C LYS A 141 -2.35 2.30 -10.62
N VAL A 142 -3.65 2.61 -10.73
CA VAL A 142 -4.70 1.82 -10.09
C VAL A 142 -4.64 0.38 -10.62
N ALA A 143 -4.26 -0.55 -9.75
CA ALA A 143 -4.17 -1.97 -10.07
C ALA A 143 -5.45 -2.72 -9.67
N ALA A 144 -6.10 -2.29 -8.59
CA ALA A 144 -7.38 -2.81 -8.13
C ALA A 144 -8.17 -1.72 -7.40
N GLN A 145 -9.49 -1.85 -7.41
CA GLN A 145 -10.41 -0.96 -6.71
C GLN A 145 -11.64 -1.72 -6.21
N THR A 146 -12.16 -1.34 -5.04
CA THR A 146 -13.41 -1.88 -4.51
C THR A 146 -14.64 -1.18 -5.07
N ASP A 147 -15.80 -1.79 -4.85
CA ASP A 147 -17.06 -1.06 -4.91
C ASP A 147 -17.09 0.06 -3.86
N PRO A 148 -17.89 1.13 -4.08
CA PRO A 148 -18.05 2.21 -3.12
C PRO A 148 -18.78 1.72 -1.86
N VAL A 149 -18.27 2.11 -0.69
CA VAL A 149 -18.89 1.89 0.61
C VAL A 149 -19.39 3.22 1.15
N ALA A 150 -20.64 3.26 1.59
CA ALA A 150 -21.27 4.47 2.11
C ALA A 150 -20.44 5.09 3.25
N LEU A 151 -20.30 6.41 3.20
CA LEU A 151 -19.64 7.19 4.24
C LEU A 151 -20.71 7.71 5.20
N THR A 152 -20.50 7.59 6.51
CA THR A 152 -21.42 8.19 7.48
C THR A 152 -21.35 9.72 7.41
N LYS A 153 -22.34 10.41 7.98
CA LYS A 153 -22.31 11.87 8.11
C LYS A 153 -21.11 12.38 8.90
N GLN A 154 -20.55 11.55 9.77
CA GLN A 154 -19.35 11.82 10.56
C GLN A 154 -18.05 11.51 9.82
N GLY A 155 -18.11 11.02 8.58
CA GLY A 155 -16.93 10.69 7.79
C GLY A 155 -16.34 9.33 8.11
N ASP A 156 -17.14 8.37 8.60
CA ASP A 156 -16.67 7.04 8.97
C ASP A 156 -17.05 6.01 7.90
N ALA A 157 -16.15 5.06 7.61
CA ALA A 157 -16.41 3.90 6.77
C ALA A 157 -15.49 2.73 7.15
N LYS A 158 -16.02 1.51 7.06
CA LYS A 158 -15.23 0.28 7.17
C LYS A 158 -15.36 -0.49 5.87
N ILE A 159 -14.21 -0.71 5.22
CA ILE A 159 -14.11 -1.42 3.95
C ILE A 159 -13.34 -2.70 4.21
N THR A 160 -14.00 -3.84 4.02
CA THR A 160 -13.38 -5.16 4.12
C THR A 160 -13.74 -5.93 2.86
N GLY A 161 -12.76 -6.60 2.27
CA GLY A 161 -12.98 -7.37 1.06
C GLY A 161 -11.69 -7.96 0.53
N THR A 162 -11.76 -8.43 -0.71
CA THR A 162 -10.63 -9.01 -1.41
C THR A 162 -10.39 -8.23 -2.70
N ILE A 163 -9.13 -7.94 -3.00
CA ILE A 163 -8.70 -7.28 -4.22
C ILE A 163 -7.59 -8.09 -4.89
N SER A 164 -7.55 -8.09 -6.23
CA SER A 164 -6.48 -8.74 -6.97
C SER A 164 -5.27 -7.80 -7.06
N VAL A 165 -4.32 -7.92 -6.13
CA VAL A 165 -3.04 -7.19 -6.22
C VAL A 165 -2.12 -7.95 -7.18
N PRO A 166 -1.61 -7.31 -8.26
CA PRO A 166 -0.69 -7.98 -9.17
C PRO A 166 0.57 -8.44 -8.46
N GLN A 167 1.03 -9.64 -8.83
CA GLN A 167 2.29 -10.18 -8.32
C GLN A 167 3.44 -9.24 -8.72
N GLY A 168 4.27 -8.85 -7.76
CA GLY A 168 5.36 -7.89 -7.99
C GLY A 168 4.98 -6.42 -7.84
N CYS A 169 3.85 -6.09 -7.23
CA CYS A 169 3.52 -4.73 -6.79
C CYS A 169 4.49 -4.26 -5.70
N ALA A 170 5.66 -3.74 -6.12
CA ALA A 170 6.64 -3.18 -5.22
C ALA A 170 6.11 -1.87 -4.61
N SER A 171 6.08 -1.81 -3.27
CA SER A 171 5.59 -0.65 -2.49
C SER A 171 4.17 -0.20 -2.87
N PRO A 172 3.14 -1.02 -2.59
CA PRO A 172 1.76 -0.64 -2.88
C PRO A 172 1.37 0.63 -2.10
N VAL A 173 0.58 1.50 -2.75
CA VAL A 173 -0.04 2.65 -2.11
C VAL A 173 -1.55 2.46 -2.10
N VAL A 174 -2.15 2.53 -0.91
CA VAL A 174 -3.61 2.53 -0.77
C VAL A 174 -4.09 3.97 -0.84
N VAL A 175 -5.13 4.22 -1.63
CA VAL A 175 -5.85 5.49 -1.66
C VAL A 175 -7.35 5.25 -1.41
N VAL A 176 -7.93 6.10 -0.58
CA VAL A 176 -9.38 6.20 -0.36
C VAL A 176 -9.89 7.27 -1.31
N ARG A 177 -10.76 6.90 -2.25
CA ARG A 177 -11.28 7.76 -3.31
C ARG A 177 -12.72 8.16 -3.02
N GLU A 178 -13.07 9.39 -3.36
CA GLU A 178 -14.44 9.88 -3.22
C GLU A 178 -15.36 9.21 -4.24
N ARG A 179 -16.60 8.94 -3.82
CA ARG A 179 -17.74 8.90 -4.73
C ARG A 179 -18.51 10.20 -4.56
N TYR A 180 -18.66 10.93 -5.66
CA TYR A 180 -19.45 12.15 -5.71
C TYR A 180 -20.38 12.07 -6.91
N GLU A 181 -21.68 12.30 -6.69
CA GLU A 181 -22.72 12.20 -7.73
C GLU A 181 -22.66 10.87 -8.53
N GLY A 182 -22.41 9.76 -7.82
CA GLY A 182 -22.33 8.43 -8.41
C GLY A 182 -21.04 8.12 -9.19
N LYS A 183 -20.06 9.03 -9.21
CA LYS A 183 -18.79 8.84 -9.92
C LYS A 183 -17.63 8.74 -8.93
N ILE A 184 -16.69 7.83 -9.21
CA ILE A 184 -15.43 7.74 -8.46
C ILE A 184 -14.47 8.83 -8.93
N GLY A 185 -14.06 9.68 -7.99
CA GLY A 185 -13.24 10.86 -8.23
C GLY A 185 -11.81 10.72 -7.71
N GLY A 186 -11.31 11.83 -7.15
CA GLY A 186 -9.96 11.94 -6.61
C GLY A 186 -9.78 11.21 -5.29
N TRP A 187 -8.54 11.18 -4.81
CA TRP A 187 -8.21 10.60 -3.50
C TRP A 187 -8.47 11.61 -2.36
N LEU A 188 -9.01 11.13 -1.24
CA LEU A 188 -9.30 11.89 -0.03
C LEU A 188 -8.34 11.56 1.12
N ALA A 189 -7.85 10.32 1.17
CA ALA A 189 -6.81 9.88 2.10
C ALA A 189 -5.91 8.81 1.46
N SER A 190 -4.67 8.67 1.92
CA SER A 190 -3.72 7.70 1.37
C SER A 190 -2.71 7.18 2.39
N THR A 191 -2.05 6.07 2.07
CA THR A 191 -0.86 5.57 2.81
C THR A 191 0.47 6.08 2.24
N GLY A 192 0.43 6.89 1.19
CA GLY A 192 1.60 7.45 0.51
C GLY A 192 1.36 8.93 0.25
N GLN A 193 2.12 9.78 0.94
CA GLN A 193 2.22 11.23 0.74
C GLN A 193 3.68 11.61 0.58
#